data_AF-X6KUI8-F1
#
_entry.id   AF-X6KUI8-F1
#
_cell.length_a   1.000
_cell.length_b   1.000
_cell.length_c   1.000
_cell.angle_alpha   90.00
_cell.angle_beta   90.00
_cell.angle_gamma   90.00
#
_symmetry.space_group_name_H-M   'P 1'
#
loop_
_entity.id
_entity.type
_entity.pdbx_description
1 polymer ?
#
loop_
_entity_poly.entity_id
_entity_poly.type
_entity_poly.pdbx_seq_one_letter_code
_entity_poly.pdbx_strand_id
1 'polypeptide(L)'
;MTEAFRPIACKGVKVPHSPFLTDTRIRRIEEARYEGEEIAGALAVTRPGDRVVEMGAGLGIVSAVTAMNAGPEAVLSFEANPNLIPHIRALHALNGLEDRIELRNQVVVSAPDRPDTMDFFLGSSYLGNSLIDRENRRTEAVQVPTAAWSDVLRDFRPTVLIMDIEGGELNFLAHADLSSLRAVVLEFHPDLYGKDGMRRCKEALRDAGFGKLTKASTRFVWTCVKTAPKQDARALRPDPTGGWSCTMRAVKGAVVTGARINQLSAPSGVITSTGADVPEGALWRNMRRINMPFERPPKVERLEGRWLWGGVMWRNFAHFVVESPGRLWGYDTVPGGVDGILFVPRRPREDPDLTGFRADFFAAMGLGDVPIRVAHKPTEVAELVVPGQGFGLGAITDGTQIFRDFMHRRFGAGIAPEGGEKLYISRALLGPSRGSLLGEERVEKLMRAEGFEVFHPERHTIPQQIARYKAARKIVASEGSALHLYAFCGGPQTEVAILCRRRSGSTAQIARHIECFTGRAPVVIDHLRAVWQNAESPRARLSVGEPDLPAMQASLRGAGFIGEGAPWSPISEHEAQAALGDRYYREAVAV
;
A
#
# COMPACT_ATOMS: atom_id res chain seq x y z
N MET A 1 45.15 45.00 -30.89
CA MET A 1 44.28 44.75 -29.73
C MET A 1 43.58 43.43 -29.97
N THR A 2 44.13 42.34 -29.43
CA THR A 2 43.53 41.00 -29.51
C THR A 2 42.33 40.94 -28.58
N GLU A 3 41.15 40.60 -29.12
CA GLU A 3 39.92 40.37 -28.38
C GLU A 3 40.19 39.50 -27.14
N ALA A 4 39.83 40.01 -25.96
CA ALA A 4 39.90 39.25 -24.73
C ALA A 4 38.91 38.09 -24.80
N PHE A 5 39.44 36.87 -24.95
CA PHE A 5 38.67 35.62 -25.04
C PHE A 5 37.80 35.47 -23.79
N ARG A 6 36.46 35.58 -23.95
CA ARG A 6 35.51 35.35 -22.85
C ARG A 6 35.46 33.84 -22.58
N PRO A 7 35.77 33.36 -21.36
CA PRO A 7 35.74 31.93 -21.08
C PRO A 7 34.29 31.42 -21.09
N ILE A 8 34.03 30.39 -21.90
CA ILE A 8 32.77 29.64 -21.90
C ILE A 8 32.62 29.01 -20.51
N ALA A 9 31.46 29.13 -19.89
CA ALA A 9 31.24 28.60 -18.54
C ALA A 9 29.91 27.85 -18.41
N CYS A 10 29.92 26.73 -17.70
CA CYS A 10 28.73 25.97 -17.34
C CYS A 10 28.73 25.72 -15.83
N LYS A 11 27.75 26.26 -15.11
CA LYS A 11 27.59 26.04 -13.65
C LYS A 11 28.91 26.25 -12.86
N GLY A 12 29.66 27.30 -13.20
CA GLY A 12 30.94 27.65 -12.56
C GLY A 12 32.19 26.99 -13.17
N VAL A 13 32.03 25.93 -13.98
CA VAL A 13 33.14 25.27 -14.69
C VAL A 13 33.50 26.05 -15.93
N LYS A 14 34.78 26.40 -16.08
CA LYS A 14 35.34 27.03 -17.29
C LYS A 14 35.65 25.97 -18.34
N VAL A 15 35.20 26.17 -19.57
CA VAL A 15 35.41 25.25 -20.68
C VAL A 15 36.44 25.84 -21.64
N PRO A 16 37.60 25.20 -21.87
CA PRO A 16 38.59 25.68 -22.83
C PRO A 16 38.07 25.49 -24.27
N HIS A 17 38.56 26.33 -25.19
CA HIS A 17 38.26 26.16 -26.61
C HIS A 17 38.78 24.80 -27.10
N SER A 18 38.01 24.11 -27.95
CA SER A 18 38.45 22.89 -28.63
C SER A 18 37.81 22.77 -30.01
N PRO A 19 38.38 21.96 -30.93
CA PRO A 19 37.77 21.69 -32.24
C PRO A 19 36.37 21.07 -32.16
N PHE A 20 35.96 20.59 -30.99
CA PHE A 20 34.65 19.97 -30.75
C PHE A 20 33.56 20.97 -30.34
N LEU A 21 33.90 22.24 -30.13
CA LEU A 21 32.96 23.30 -29.75
C LEU A 21 32.47 24.08 -30.98
N THR A 22 31.26 23.78 -31.44
CA THR A 22 30.55 24.62 -32.42
C THR A 22 29.78 25.74 -31.71
N ASP A 23 29.45 26.83 -32.39
CA ASP A 23 28.67 27.95 -31.81
C ASP A 23 27.38 27.49 -31.12
N THR A 24 26.71 26.49 -31.70
CA THR A 24 25.51 25.89 -31.11
C THR A 24 25.81 25.15 -29.80
N ARG A 25 26.92 24.42 -29.73
CA ARG A 25 27.36 23.74 -28.50
C ARG A 25 27.76 24.73 -27.44
N ILE A 26 28.52 25.77 -27.80
CA ILE A 26 28.91 26.85 -26.91
C ILE A 26 27.67 27.45 -26.24
N ARG A 27 26.67 27.85 -27.03
CA ARG A 27 25.40 28.37 -26.51
C ARG A 27 24.70 27.38 -25.56
N ARG A 28 24.63 26.10 -25.92
CA ARG A 28 24.03 25.07 -25.05
C ARG A 28 24.80 24.88 -23.74
N ILE A 29 26.13 24.98 -23.76
CA ILE A 29 26.98 24.88 -22.57
C ILE A 29 26.72 26.08 -21.65
N GLU A 30 26.72 27.30 -22.19
CA GLU A 30 26.45 28.54 -21.42
C GLU A 30 25.04 28.55 -20.81
N GLU A 31 24.05 28.00 -21.51
CA GLU A 31 22.67 27.85 -21.03
C GLU A 31 22.48 26.63 -20.08
N ALA A 32 23.54 25.85 -19.81
CA ALA A 32 23.48 24.59 -19.07
C ALA A 32 22.46 23.58 -19.65
N ARG A 33 22.35 23.53 -20.97
CA ARG A 33 21.51 22.61 -21.78
C ARG A 33 22.31 21.56 -22.53
N TYR A 34 23.64 21.66 -22.53
CA TYR A 34 24.52 20.58 -22.95
C TYR A 34 24.61 19.57 -21.80
N GLU A 35 24.25 18.31 -22.05
CA GLU A 35 24.15 17.24 -21.01
C GLU A 35 23.36 17.71 -19.76
N GLY A 36 22.35 18.55 -19.97
CA GLY A 36 21.66 19.26 -18.89
C GLY A 36 20.82 18.35 -18.00
N GLU A 37 20.32 17.24 -18.55
CA GLU A 37 19.52 16.27 -17.80
C GLU A 37 20.42 15.41 -16.90
N GLU A 38 21.60 15.03 -17.40
CA GLU A 38 22.67 14.31 -16.70
C GLU A 38 23.21 15.16 -15.56
N ILE A 39 23.56 16.43 -15.84
CA ILE A 39 24.00 17.40 -14.83
C ILE A 39 22.95 17.56 -13.74
N ALA A 40 21.67 17.75 -14.11
CA ALA A 40 20.59 17.90 -13.15
C ALA A 40 20.42 16.65 -12.27
N GLY A 41 20.54 15.46 -12.88
CA GLY A 41 20.51 14.18 -12.18
C GLY A 41 21.67 14.02 -11.20
N ALA A 42 22.89 14.27 -11.67
CA ALA A 42 24.12 14.13 -10.90
C ALA A 42 24.11 15.06 -9.68
N LEU A 43 23.72 16.32 -9.85
CA LEU A 43 23.59 17.29 -8.75
C LEU A 43 22.46 16.96 -7.78
N ALA A 44 21.42 16.25 -8.22
CA ALA A 44 20.31 15.86 -7.35
C ALA A 44 20.66 14.70 -6.41
N VAL A 45 21.63 13.85 -6.77
CA VAL A 45 21.94 12.63 -6.02
C VAL A 45 23.33 12.58 -5.40
N THR A 46 24.32 13.27 -5.97
CA THR A 46 25.70 13.26 -5.47
C THR A 46 25.83 14.14 -4.23
N ARG A 47 26.60 13.66 -3.24
CA ARG A 47 26.86 14.37 -1.97
C ARG A 47 28.32 14.20 -1.53
N PRO A 48 28.78 15.01 -0.56
CA PRO A 48 30.09 14.81 0.06
C PRO A 48 30.28 13.39 0.60
N GLY A 49 31.46 12.81 0.34
CA GLY A 49 31.80 11.43 0.68
C GLY A 49 31.37 10.38 -0.36
N ASP A 50 30.72 10.78 -1.46
CA ASP A 50 30.48 9.84 -2.56
C ASP A 50 31.74 9.62 -3.40
N ARG A 51 31.86 8.41 -3.95
CA ARG A 51 32.82 8.07 -5.00
C ARG A 51 32.06 7.84 -6.29
N VAL A 52 32.24 8.72 -7.25
CA VAL A 52 31.44 8.80 -8.47
C VAL A 52 32.19 8.14 -9.63
N VAL A 53 31.56 7.22 -10.33
CA VAL A 53 32.04 6.76 -11.65
C VAL A 53 31.23 7.45 -12.73
N GLU A 54 31.91 8.02 -13.72
CA GLU A 54 31.33 8.52 -14.96
C GLU A 54 31.79 7.64 -16.12
N MET A 55 30.84 7.13 -16.90
CA MET A 55 31.11 6.38 -18.13
C MET A 55 30.59 7.18 -19.31
N GLY A 56 31.50 7.54 -20.22
CA GLY A 56 31.24 8.49 -21.31
C GLY A 56 31.43 9.92 -20.82
N ALA A 57 32.69 10.32 -20.59
CA ALA A 57 33.00 11.65 -20.07
C ALA A 57 32.71 12.77 -21.07
N GLY A 58 32.75 12.44 -22.36
CA GLY A 58 32.46 13.35 -23.44
C GLY A 58 33.40 14.57 -23.47
N LEU A 59 32.85 15.77 -23.25
CA LEU A 59 33.68 16.99 -23.12
C LEU A 59 34.23 17.21 -21.71
N GLY A 60 33.92 16.33 -20.75
CA GLY A 60 34.35 16.40 -19.35
C GLY A 60 33.52 17.36 -18.49
N ILE A 61 32.38 17.82 -18.99
CA ILE A 61 31.58 18.87 -18.34
C ILE A 61 30.77 18.28 -17.18
N VAL A 62 30.12 17.12 -17.35
CA VAL A 62 29.29 16.49 -16.30
C VAL A 62 30.12 16.16 -15.06
N SER A 63 31.25 15.47 -15.20
CA SER A 63 32.19 15.20 -14.09
C SER A 63 32.73 16.47 -13.45
N ALA A 64 33.12 17.48 -14.24
CA ALA A 64 33.62 18.73 -13.68
C ALA A 64 32.56 19.49 -12.88
N VAL A 65 31.33 19.59 -13.41
CA VAL A 65 30.21 20.25 -12.73
C VAL A 65 29.85 19.49 -11.46
N THR A 66 29.83 18.16 -11.50
CA THR A 66 29.57 17.29 -10.35
C THR A 66 30.64 17.47 -9.28
N ALA A 67 31.92 17.41 -9.66
CA ALA A 67 33.06 17.56 -8.76
C ALA A 67 33.08 18.94 -8.06
N MET A 68 32.79 20.01 -8.81
CA MET A 68 32.83 21.38 -8.32
C MET A 68 31.63 21.74 -7.44
N ASN A 69 30.42 21.27 -7.79
CA ASN A 69 29.18 21.73 -7.15
C ASN A 69 28.60 20.75 -6.12
N ALA A 70 28.82 19.44 -6.26
CA ALA A 70 28.31 18.43 -5.32
C ALA A 70 29.37 17.96 -4.31
N GLY A 71 30.65 18.24 -4.57
CA GLY A 71 31.77 17.96 -3.68
C GLY A 71 31.97 16.49 -3.29
N PRO A 72 31.92 15.52 -4.22
CA PRO A 72 32.23 14.11 -3.93
C PRO A 72 33.68 13.95 -3.43
N GLU A 73 33.96 12.82 -2.78
CA GLU A 73 35.31 12.44 -2.35
C GLU A 73 36.24 12.27 -3.55
N ALA A 74 35.78 11.55 -4.57
CA ALA A 74 36.53 11.32 -5.80
C ALA A 74 35.59 11.05 -6.99
N VAL A 75 36.06 11.33 -8.20
CA VAL A 75 35.41 11.00 -9.46
C VAL A 75 36.39 10.19 -10.33
N LEU A 76 35.91 9.08 -10.90
CA LEU A 76 36.62 8.28 -11.88
C LEU A 76 35.84 8.31 -13.19
N SER A 77 36.37 9.02 -14.18
CA SER A 77 35.76 9.23 -15.49
C SER A 77 36.41 8.36 -16.55
N PHE A 78 35.57 7.74 -17.38
CA PHE A 78 35.99 6.92 -18.52
C PHE A 78 35.53 7.55 -19.83
N GLU A 79 36.45 7.65 -20.79
CA GLU A 79 36.15 8.09 -22.14
C GLU A 79 36.79 7.14 -23.17
N ALA A 80 36.00 6.70 -24.14
CA ALA A 80 36.48 5.77 -25.16
C ALA A 80 37.24 6.50 -26.27
N ASN A 81 36.81 7.70 -26.66
CA ASN A 81 37.40 8.47 -27.75
C ASN A 81 38.76 9.08 -27.35
N PRO A 82 39.88 8.59 -27.89
CA PRO A 82 41.21 9.11 -27.54
C PRO A 82 41.39 10.59 -27.93
N ASN A 83 40.65 11.08 -28.93
CA ASN A 83 40.76 12.47 -29.41
C ASN A 83 40.18 13.49 -28.41
N LEU A 84 39.33 13.06 -27.47
CA LEU A 84 38.77 13.95 -26.44
C LEU A 84 39.66 14.07 -25.21
N ILE A 85 40.49 13.07 -24.95
CA ILE A 85 41.30 12.97 -23.74
C ILE A 85 42.14 14.23 -23.48
N PRO A 86 42.84 14.82 -24.47
CA PRO A 86 43.59 16.06 -24.24
C PRO A 86 42.70 17.25 -23.83
N HIS A 87 41.47 17.31 -24.35
CA HIS A 87 40.54 18.41 -24.08
C HIS A 87 39.86 18.28 -22.73
N ILE A 88 39.48 17.05 -22.34
CA ILE A 88 38.95 16.77 -21.01
C ILE A 88 40.01 17.10 -19.95
N ARG A 89 41.27 16.68 -20.15
CA ARG A 89 42.39 17.03 -19.27
C ARG A 89 42.60 18.53 -19.17
N ALA A 90 42.57 19.24 -20.29
CA ALA A 90 42.68 20.70 -20.30
C ALA A 90 41.53 21.37 -19.52
N LEU A 91 40.30 20.84 -19.60
CA LEU A 91 39.17 21.33 -18.81
C LEU A 91 39.38 21.06 -17.32
N HIS A 92 39.77 19.85 -16.93
CA HIS A 92 40.02 19.51 -15.52
C HIS A 92 41.14 20.36 -14.92
N ALA A 93 42.26 20.54 -15.63
CA ALA A 93 43.37 21.39 -15.21
C ALA A 93 42.97 22.87 -15.08
N LEU A 94 42.22 23.42 -16.06
CA LEU A 94 41.75 24.81 -16.04
C LEU A 94 40.88 25.13 -14.81
N ASN A 95 40.24 24.11 -14.23
CA ASN A 95 39.36 24.22 -13.07
C ASN A 95 39.99 23.69 -11.77
N GLY A 96 41.25 23.25 -11.79
CA GLY A 96 41.94 22.71 -10.62
C GLY A 96 41.30 21.43 -10.07
N LEU A 97 40.80 20.56 -10.95
CA LEU A 97 40.06 19.35 -10.60
C LEU A 97 40.91 18.06 -10.68
N GLU A 98 42.20 18.17 -10.99
CA GLU A 98 43.10 17.03 -11.21
C GLU A 98 43.29 16.15 -9.98
N ASP A 99 43.19 16.72 -8.77
CA ASP A 99 43.27 15.96 -7.50
C ASP A 99 41.96 15.21 -7.17
N ARG A 100 40.86 15.52 -7.87
CA ARG A 100 39.53 14.98 -7.59
C ARG A 100 38.99 14.08 -8.70
N ILE A 101 39.40 14.31 -9.95
CA ILE A 101 38.91 13.59 -11.11
C ILE A 101 40.08 12.82 -11.76
N GLU A 102 39.98 11.50 -11.75
CA GLU A 102 40.85 10.63 -12.54
C GLU A 102 40.17 10.34 -13.89
N LEU A 103 40.87 10.61 -15.00
CA LEU A 103 40.39 10.32 -16.36
C LEU A 103 41.15 9.14 -16.98
N ARG A 104 40.41 8.12 -17.44
CA ARG A 104 40.96 6.96 -18.15
C ARG A 104 40.41 6.86 -19.58
N ASN A 105 41.30 6.65 -20.54
CA ASN A 105 40.91 6.36 -21.92
C ASN A 105 40.62 4.86 -22.09
N GLN A 106 39.46 4.42 -21.61
CA GLN A 106 39.08 3.00 -21.60
C GLN A 106 37.57 2.82 -21.75
N VAL A 107 37.16 1.65 -22.24
CA VAL A 107 35.75 1.20 -22.23
C VAL A 107 35.51 0.32 -21.01
N VAL A 108 34.48 0.63 -20.20
CA VAL A 108 34.13 -0.21 -19.04
C VAL A 108 33.24 -1.36 -19.49
N VAL A 109 33.63 -2.59 -19.13
CA VAL A 109 32.93 -3.82 -19.51
C VAL A 109 32.54 -4.59 -18.24
N SER A 110 31.27 -4.98 -18.14
CA SER A 110 30.74 -5.79 -17.03
C SER A 110 30.68 -7.28 -17.35
N ALA A 111 30.77 -7.66 -18.62
CA ALA A 111 30.72 -9.05 -19.06
C ALA A 111 31.93 -9.85 -18.52
N PRO A 112 31.74 -11.12 -18.12
CA PRO A 112 32.82 -11.94 -17.56
C PRO A 112 33.91 -12.28 -18.59
N ASP A 113 33.56 -12.32 -19.87
CA ASP A 113 34.43 -12.57 -21.03
C ASP A 113 34.95 -11.27 -21.66
N ARG A 114 35.36 -10.31 -20.82
CA ARG A 114 35.93 -9.01 -21.25
C ARG A 114 37.18 -9.20 -22.13
N PRO A 115 37.23 -8.64 -23.36
CA PRO A 115 38.45 -8.58 -24.16
C PRO A 115 39.40 -7.49 -23.67
N ASP A 116 40.71 -7.62 -23.89
CA ASP A 116 41.68 -6.60 -23.47
C ASP A 116 41.48 -5.24 -24.16
N THR A 117 41.02 -5.27 -25.42
CA THR A 117 40.67 -4.10 -26.23
C THR A 117 39.33 -4.31 -26.93
N MET A 118 38.64 -3.22 -27.28
CA MET A 118 37.43 -3.24 -28.10
C MET A 118 37.52 -2.23 -29.23
N ASP A 119 36.86 -2.54 -30.35
CA ASP A 119 36.65 -1.57 -31.42
C ASP A 119 35.73 -0.45 -30.95
N PHE A 120 36.17 0.79 -31.12
CA PHE A 120 35.36 1.98 -30.94
C PHE A 120 35.32 2.76 -32.25
N PHE A 121 34.11 2.98 -32.77
CA PHE A 121 33.91 3.59 -34.08
C PHE A 121 33.77 5.12 -33.97
N LEU A 122 34.72 5.85 -34.56
CA LEU A 122 34.70 7.32 -34.61
C LEU A 122 33.78 7.82 -35.74
N GLY A 123 32.65 8.43 -35.40
CA GLY A 123 31.73 9.03 -36.37
C GLY A 123 32.12 10.46 -36.81
N SER A 124 31.71 10.86 -38.02
CA SER A 124 31.97 12.20 -38.60
C SER A 124 31.21 13.35 -37.92
N SER A 125 30.24 13.04 -37.06
CA SER A 125 29.59 13.98 -36.14
C SER A 125 29.43 13.24 -34.82
N TYR A 126 30.18 13.67 -33.82
CA TYR A 126 30.29 13.18 -32.44
C TYR A 126 29.01 12.63 -31.73
N LEU A 127 27.80 12.98 -32.18
CA LEU A 127 26.49 12.47 -31.73
C LEU A 127 26.18 11.03 -32.19
N GLY A 128 27.18 10.16 -32.27
CA GLY A 128 26.99 8.81 -32.80
C GLY A 128 28.24 7.95 -32.82
N ASN A 129 29.11 8.09 -31.83
CA ASN A 129 30.12 7.09 -31.56
C ASN A 129 29.45 5.98 -30.76
N SER A 130 29.38 4.78 -31.31
CA SER A 130 28.71 3.64 -30.67
C SER A 130 29.61 2.41 -30.78
N LEU A 131 29.39 1.44 -29.89
CA LEU A 131 29.93 0.08 -30.01
C LEU A 131 29.22 -0.73 -31.13
N ILE A 132 28.22 -0.13 -31.80
CA ILE A 132 27.40 -0.75 -32.84
C ILE A 132 27.67 -0.05 -34.17
N ASP A 133 28.07 -0.82 -35.18
CA ASP A 133 28.27 -0.34 -36.56
C ASP A 133 26.96 0.21 -37.13
N ARG A 134 26.97 1.47 -37.58
CA ARG A 134 25.86 2.07 -38.33
C ARG A 134 26.21 1.99 -39.80
N GLU A 135 25.58 1.08 -40.53
CA GLU A 135 25.62 1.05 -42.00
C GLU A 135 25.38 2.47 -42.55
N ASN A 136 26.42 3.04 -43.19
CA ASN A 136 26.44 4.30 -43.96
C ASN A 136 27.17 5.55 -43.40
N ARG A 137 28.15 5.46 -42.50
CA ARG A 137 29.15 6.55 -42.34
C ARG A 137 30.56 5.98 -42.24
N ARG A 138 31.54 6.58 -42.95
CA ARG A 138 32.96 6.22 -42.81
C ARG A 138 33.37 6.41 -41.35
N THR A 139 33.41 5.33 -40.60
CA THR A 139 33.89 5.28 -39.22
C THR A 139 35.31 4.74 -39.24
N GLU A 140 36.22 5.46 -38.60
CA GLU A 140 37.55 4.92 -38.29
C GLU A 140 37.42 4.13 -36.99
N ALA A 141 37.69 2.83 -37.04
CA ALA A 141 37.72 1.99 -35.85
C ALA A 141 39.06 2.19 -35.14
N VAL A 142 39.02 2.61 -33.89
CA VAL A 142 40.19 2.65 -33.00
C VAL A 142 40.04 1.58 -31.92
N GLN A 143 41.14 0.89 -31.65
CA GLN A 143 41.21 -0.10 -30.58
C GLN A 143 41.40 0.61 -29.25
N VAL A 144 40.43 0.48 -28.35
CA VAL A 144 40.43 1.13 -27.03
C VAL A 144 40.59 0.06 -25.95
N PRO A 145 41.52 0.23 -24.99
CA PRO A 145 41.65 -0.70 -23.87
C PRO A 145 40.36 -0.77 -23.06
N THR A 146 40.07 -1.94 -22.50
CA THR A 146 38.91 -2.08 -21.62
C THR A 146 39.30 -2.05 -20.14
N ALA A 147 38.36 -1.71 -19.28
CA ALA A 147 38.45 -1.86 -17.83
C ALA A 147 37.31 -2.77 -17.34
N ALA A 148 37.62 -3.71 -16.44
CA ALA A 148 36.59 -4.56 -15.87
C ALA A 148 35.79 -3.81 -14.80
N TRP A 149 34.46 -3.87 -14.87
CA TRP A 149 33.59 -3.28 -13.85
C TRP A 149 33.88 -3.84 -12.44
N SER A 150 34.21 -5.12 -12.35
CA SER A 150 34.60 -5.78 -11.08
C SER A 150 35.85 -5.17 -10.44
N ASP A 151 36.85 -4.79 -11.25
CA ASP A 151 38.04 -4.10 -10.77
C ASP A 151 37.70 -2.68 -10.29
N VAL A 152 36.83 -1.98 -11.02
CA VAL A 152 36.30 -0.68 -10.58
C VAL A 152 35.52 -0.84 -9.28
N LEU A 153 34.72 -1.87 -9.08
CA LEU A 153 34.04 -2.09 -7.80
C LEU A 153 35.01 -2.34 -6.65
N ARG A 154 36.05 -3.16 -6.89
CA ARG A 154 37.03 -3.54 -5.87
C ARG A 154 37.90 -2.36 -5.42
N ASP A 155 38.43 -1.62 -6.38
CA ASP A 155 39.46 -0.58 -6.17
C ASP A 155 38.79 0.81 -6.05
N PHE A 156 37.88 1.08 -6.99
CA PHE A 156 36.98 2.23 -7.11
C PHE A 156 35.95 2.40 -5.98
N ARG A 157 35.45 1.28 -5.43
CA ARG A 157 34.29 1.22 -4.50
C ARG A 157 33.24 2.33 -4.71
N PRO A 158 32.66 2.44 -5.91
CA PRO A 158 31.79 3.54 -6.25
C PRO A 158 30.48 3.50 -5.46
N THR A 159 29.95 4.68 -5.16
CA THR A 159 28.62 4.87 -4.54
C THR A 159 27.63 5.54 -5.50
N VAL A 160 28.09 6.17 -6.58
CA VAL A 160 27.25 6.78 -7.62
C VAL A 160 27.79 6.42 -8.99
N LEU A 161 26.88 6.08 -9.91
CA LEU A 161 27.19 5.87 -11.33
C LEU A 161 26.49 6.94 -12.17
N ILE A 162 27.23 7.59 -13.06
CA ILE A 162 26.72 8.44 -14.14
C ILE A 162 27.12 7.75 -15.44
N MET A 163 26.16 7.43 -16.31
CA MET A 163 26.43 6.68 -17.53
C MET A 163 25.67 7.23 -18.73
N ASP A 164 26.42 7.68 -19.72
CA ASP A 164 25.97 8.04 -21.06
C ASP A 164 27.01 7.50 -22.05
N ILE A 165 26.78 6.29 -22.56
CA ILE A 165 27.77 5.57 -23.39
C ILE A 165 27.21 5.20 -24.77
N GLU A 166 26.18 5.91 -25.22
CA GLU A 166 25.70 5.93 -26.60
C GLU A 166 25.53 4.51 -27.20
N GLY A 167 24.85 3.62 -26.46
CA GLY A 167 24.43 2.28 -26.93
C GLY A 167 25.02 1.08 -26.18
N GLY A 168 26.02 1.29 -25.31
CA GLY A 168 26.61 0.22 -24.50
C GLY A 168 25.80 -0.19 -23.27
N GLU A 169 24.73 0.53 -22.92
CA GLU A 169 24.03 0.44 -21.65
C GLU A 169 23.38 -0.92 -21.43
N LEU A 170 22.79 -1.50 -22.48
CA LEU A 170 22.13 -2.80 -22.40
C LEU A 170 23.14 -3.92 -22.06
N ASN A 171 24.27 -3.92 -22.75
CA ASN A 171 25.34 -4.91 -22.51
C ASN A 171 25.98 -4.71 -21.14
N PHE A 172 26.20 -3.45 -20.74
CA PHE A 172 26.73 -3.14 -19.41
C PHE A 172 25.78 -3.63 -18.31
N LEU A 173 24.49 -3.27 -18.38
CA LEU A 173 23.51 -3.61 -17.33
C LEU A 173 23.14 -5.10 -17.29
N ALA A 174 23.42 -5.87 -18.36
CA ALA A 174 23.16 -7.31 -18.37
C ALA A 174 24.00 -8.09 -17.35
N HIS A 175 25.19 -7.58 -17.00
CA HIS A 175 26.15 -8.26 -16.13
C HIS A 175 26.65 -7.41 -14.96
N ALA A 176 26.34 -6.11 -14.93
CA ALA A 176 26.86 -5.21 -13.91
C ALA A 176 26.30 -5.53 -12.51
N ASP A 177 27.20 -5.72 -11.54
CA ASP A 177 26.84 -5.66 -10.13
C ASP A 177 26.66 -4.19 -9.71
N LEU A 178 25.43 -3.83 -9.32
CA LEU A 178 25.07 -2.48 -8.86
C LEU A 178 24.84 -2.44 -7.33
N SER A 179 25.27 -3.46 -6.59
CA SER A 179 25.03 -3.64 -5.16
C SER A 179 25.64 -2.52 -4.29
N SER A 180 26.84 -2.04 -4.63
CA SER A 180 27.52 -0.99 -3.86
C SER A 180 26.95 0.42 -4.11
N LEU A 181 26.26 0.61 -5.23
CA LEU A 181 25.79 1.91 -5.67
C LEU A 181 24.57 2.35 -4.85
N ARG A 182 24.56 3.61 -4.42
CA ARG A 182 23.43 4.31 -3.80
C ARG A 182 22.57 5.04 -4.82
N ALA A 183 23.16 5.54 -5.91
CA ALA A 183 22.46 6.26 -6.95
C ALA A 183 23.01 5.96 -8.35
N VAL A 184 22.14 6.10 -9.35
CA VAL A 184 22.46 5.94 -10.77
C VAL A 184 21.82 7.07 -11.56
N VAL A 185 22.58 7.73 -12.43
CA VAL A 185 22.10 8.64 -13.47
C VAL A 185 22.46 8.02 -14.81
N LEU A 186 21.48 7.79 -15.67
CA LEU A 186 21.70 7.00 -16.88
C LEU A 186 20.86 7.51 -18.05
N GLU A 187 21.50 7.75 -19.19
CA GLU A 187 20.84 8.05 -20.46
C GLU A 187 20.59 6.77 -21.28
N PHE A 188 19.43 6.69 -21.94
CA PHE A 188 19.03 5.54 -22.75
C PHE A 188 18.96 5.90 -24.23
N HIS A 189 19.51 5.02 -25.07
CA HIS A 189 19.57 5.14 -26.53
C HIS A 189 18.72 4.07 -27.25
N PRO A 190 17.37 4.11 -27.17
CA PRO A 190 16.51 3.11 -27.81
C PRO A 190 16.60 3.08 -29.33
N ASP A 191 17.18 4.09 -29.97
CA ASP A 191 17.45 4.09 -31.41
C ASP A 191 18.57 3.10 -31.79
N LEU A 192 19.38 2.65 -30.81
CA LEU A 192 20.48 1.71 -31.01
C LEU A 192 20.11 0.26 -30.65
N TYR A 193 19.39 0.04 -29.55
CA TYR A 193 19.02 -1.31 -29.07
C TYR A 193 17.50 -1.54 -28.94
N GLY A 194 16.69 -0.65 -29.50
CA GLY A 194 15.24 -0.76 -29.54
C GLY A 194 14.54 -0.44 -28.21
N LYS A 195 13.20 -0.33 -28.27
CA LYS A 195 12.34 -0.10 -27.09
C LYS A 195 12.43 -1.24 -26.09
N ASP A 196 12.62 -2.48 -26.55
CA ASP A 196 12.75 -3.64 -25.68
C ASP A 196 14.09 -3.68 -24.95
N GLY A 197 15.19 -3.26 -25.59
CA GLY A 197 16.46 -3.04 -24.89
C GLY A 197 16.32 -1.98 -23.80
N MET A 198 15.67 -0.85 -24.10
CA MET A 198 15.40 0.19 -23.09
C MET A 198 14.58 -0.34 -21.91
N ARG A 199 13.60 -1.20 -22.19
CA ARG A 199 12.78 -1.86 -21.16
C ARG A 199 13.65 -2.72 -20.26
N ARG A 200 14.52 -3.56 -20.83
CA ARG A 200 15.45 -4.42 -20.08
C ARG A 200 16.42 -3.62 -19.21
N CYS A 201 16.99 -2.53 -19.73
CA CYS A 201 17.83 -1.65 -18.92
C CYS A 201 17.07 -1.08 -17.71
N LYS A 202 15.81 -0.66 -17.91
CA LYS A 202 14.95 -0.15 -16.84
C LYS A 202 14.53 -1.23 -15.84
N GLU A 203 14.41 -2.47 -16.26
CA GLU A 203 14.13 -3.63 -15.40
C GLU A 203 15.37 -3.97 -14.56
N ALA A 204 16.56 -4.03 -15.16
CA ALA A 204 17.81 -4.27 -14.45
C ALA A 204 18.04 -3.27 -13.30
N LEU A 205 17.77 -1.98 -13.52
CA LEU A 205 17.83 -0.98 -12.45
C LEU A 205 16.82 -1.28 -11.32
N ARG A 206 15.58 -1.67 -11.65
CA ARG A 206 14.56 -1.97 -10.63
C ARG A 206 14.91 -3.23 -9.84
N ASP A 207 15.43 -4.25 -10.52
CA ASP A 207 15.84 -5.52 -9.92
C ASP A 207 17.03 -5.31 -8.98
N ALA A 208 17.93 -4.38 -9.32
CA ALA A 208 19.00 -3.90 -8.44
C ALA A 208 18.53 -2.98 -7.28
N GLY A 209 17.21 -2.77 -7.14
CA GLY A 209 16.61 -2.02 -6.03
C GLY A 209 16.48 -0.51 -6.24
N PHE A 210 16.69 -0.01 -7.46
CA PHE A 210 16.62 1.43 -7.75
C PHE A 210 15.20 1.91 -8.03
N GLY A 211 14.83 3.01 -7.38
CA GLY A 211 13.60 3.76 -7.62
C GLY A 211 13.88 5.06 -8.39
N LYS A 212 13.06 5.32 -9.41
CA LYS A 212 13.13 6.55 -10.23
C LYS A 212 12.79 7.79 -9.42
N LEU A 213 13.64 8.81 -9.48
CA LEU A 213 13.45 10.13 -8.88
C LEU A 213 12.72 11.03 -9.89
N THR A 214 11.38 11.06 -9.82
CA THR A 214 10.51 11.66 -10.84
C THR A 214 10.85 13.12 -11.17
N LYS A 215 11.27 13.92 -10.18
CA LYS A 215 11.61 15.35 -10.38
C LYS A 215 12.93 15.57 -11.12
N ALA A 216 13.81 14.58 -11.15
CA ALA A 216 15.15 14.67 -11.74
C ALA A 216 15.33 13.66 -12.89
N SER A 217 14.23 13.21 -13.50
CA SER A 217 14.28 12.21 -14.56
C SER A 217 13.34 12.58 -15.70
N THR A 218 13.72 12.25 -16.92
CA THR A 218 12.94 12.46 -18.13
C THR A 218 12.55 11.11 -18.75
N ARG A 219 12.25 11.11 -20.06
CA ARG A 219 11.93 9.91 -20.82
C ARG A 219 13.18 9.07 -21.06
N PHE A 220 14.28 9.72 -21.44
CA PHE A 220 15.53 9.09 -21.86
C PHE A 220 16.62 9.17 -20.80
N VAL A 221 16.50 10.05 -19.81
CA VAL A 221 17.47 10.16 -18.71
C VAL A 221 16.81 9.81 -17.40
N TRP A 222 17.34 8.81 -16.69
CA TRP A 222 16.84 8.37 -15.39
C TRP A 222 17.84 8.65 -14.29
N THR A 223 17.39 9.47 -13.34
CA THR A 223 18.03 9.59 -12.03
C THR A 223 17.31 8.68 -11.05
N CYS A 224 18.05 7.74 -10.47
CA CYS A 224 17.51 6.73 -9.58
C CYS A 224 18.32 6.65 -8.28
N VAL A 225 17.65 6.33 -7.18
CA VAL A 225 18.28 6.08 -5.87
C VAL A 225 17.88 4.70 -5.36
N LYS A 226 18.76 4.05 -4.62
CA LYS A 226 18.48 2.76 -4.00
C LYS A 226 17.34 2.94 -3.01
N THR A 227 16.23 2.30 -3.31
CA THR A 227 15.06 2.26 -2.43
C THR A 227 15.17 1.03 -1.55
N ALA A 228 14.73 1.12 -0.29
CA ALA A 228 14.48 -0.07 0.50
C ALA A 228 13.62 -1.03 -0.35
N PRO A 229 13.94 -2.33 -0.41
CA PRO A 229 13.23 -3.26 -1.27
C PRO A 229 11.74 -3.05 -1.08
N LYS A 230 11.01 -2.80 -2.18
CA LYS A 230 9.55 -2.82 -2.13
C LYS A 230 9.18 -4.22 -1.66
N GLN A 231 8.89 -4.37 -0.37
CA GLN A 231 8.22 -5.56 0.14
C GLN A 231 7.03 -5.79 -0.77
N ASP A 232 6.93 -6.99 -1.34
CA ASP A 232 5.81 -7.34 -2.20
C ASP A 232 4.53 -7.01 -1.43
N ALA A 233 3.79 -6.02 -1.92
CA ALA A 233 2.56 -5.57 -1.26
C ALA A 233 1.53 -6.70 -1.16
N ARG A 234 1.70 -7.79 -1.93
CA ARG A 234 0.93 -9.04 -1.81
C ARG A 234 1.37 -9.88 -0.62
N ALA A 235 2.68 -10.01 -0.36
CA ALA A 235 3.22 -10.72 0.80
C ALA A 235 2.88 -10.05 2.14
N LEU A 236 2.55 -8.75 2.11
CA LEU A 236 2.12 -7.99 3.29
C LEU A 236 0.61 -8.00 3.53
N ARG A 237 -0.21 -8.55 2.62
CA ARG A 237 -1.66 -8.63 2.83
C ARG A 237 -1.98 -9.74 3.84
N PRO A 238 -3.03 -9.58 4.66
CA PRO A 238 -3.50 -10.67 5.51
C PRO A 238 -4.01 -11.82 4.66
N ASP A 239 -3.72 -13.05 5.09
CA ASP A 239 -4.15 -14.28 4.44
C ASP A 239 -4.90 -15.15 5.47
N PRO A 240 -6.17 -15.53 5.21
CA PRO A 240 -6.92 -16.38 6.14
C PRO A 240 -6.35 -17.80 6.26
N THR A 241 -5.49 -18.23 5.34
CA THR A 241 -4.93 -19.59 5.31
C THR A 241 -3.59 -19.71 6.06
N GLY A 242 -2.93 -18.60 6.41
CA GLY A 242 -1.63 -18.67 7.08
C GLY A 242 -0.81 -17.38 7.05
N GLY A 243 0.52 -17.56 6.94
CA GLY A 243 1.48 -16.45 6.92
C GLY A 243 1.49 -15.63 8.21
N TRP A 244 1.81 -14.35 8.09
CA TRP A 244 1.93 -13.45 9.24
C TRP A 244 0.59 -13.24 9.97
N SER A 245 -0.56 -13.50 9.33
CA SER A 245 -1.88 -13.45 9.96
C SER A 245 -2.07 -14.46 11.10
N CYS A 246 -1.25 -15.52 11.13
CA CYS A 246 -1.27 -16.58 12.15
C CYS A 246 -0.04 -16.56 13.08
N THR A 247 0.86 -15.59 12.92
CA THR A 247 2.07 -15.47 13.75
C THR A 247 2.03 -14.21 14.59
N MET A 248 2.97 -14.10 15.53
CA MET A 248 3.12 -12.93 16.38
C MET A 248 4.58 -12.52 16.49
N ARG A 249 4.81 -11.22 16.67
CA ARG A 249 6.13 -10.64 16.83
C ARG A 249 6.21 -9.84 18.13
N ALA A 250 7.18 -10.14 18.98
CA ALA A 250 7.49 -9.29 20.14
C ALA A 250 8.44 -8.16 19.73
N VAL A 251 8.13 -6.94 20.15
CA VAL A 251 8.91 -5.73 19.83
C VAL A 251 9.16 -4.94 21.11
N LYS A 252 10.44 -4.87 21.54
CA LYS A 252 10.85 -4.11 22.71
C LYS A 252 10.99 -2.62 22.37
N GLY A 253 10.50 -1.74 23.24
CA GLY A 253 10.53 -0.29 23.04
C GLY A 253 9.74 0.16 21.80
N ALA A 254 8.66 -0.55 21.47
CA ALA A 254 7.83 -0.23 20.31
C ALA A 254 7.14 1.12 20.50
N VAL A 255 7.07 1.95 19.46
CA VAL A 255 6.31 3.20 19.49
C VAL A 255 5.03 3.05 18.70
N VAL A 256 3.90 3.38 19.31
CA VAL A 256 2.58 3.34 18.68
C VAL A 256 1.98 4.74 18.53
N THR A 257 1.20 4.97 17.48
CA THR A 257 0.41 6.21 17.33
C THR A 257 -0.88 5.98 16.54
N GLY A 258 -1.94 6.66 16.96
CA GLY A 258 -3.17 6.82 16.17
C GLY A 258 -2.99 7.78 15.00
N ALA A 259 -3.95 7.75 14.07
CA ALA A 259 -3.93 8.62 12.89
C ALA A 259 -4.24 10.08 13.25
N ARG A 260 -3.38 11.00 12.79
CA ARG A 260 -3.52 12.45 13.02
C ARG A 260 -4.35 13.16 11.96
N ILE A 261 -4.54 12.53 10.81
CA ILE A 261 -5.27 13.06 9.66
C ILE A 261 -6.48 12.18 9.37
N ASN A 262 -7.58 12.81 8.91
CA ASN A 262 -8.81 12.10 8.58
C ASN A 262 -8.81 11.59 7.13
N GLN A 263 -7.80 10.79 6.76
CA GLN A 263 -7.70 10.11 5.47
C GLN A 263 -7.90 8.61 5.65
N LEU A 264 -8.35 7.90 4.62
CA LEU A 264 -8.61 6.45 4.69
C LEU A 264 -7.35 5.67 5.11
N SER A 265 -6.22 5.94 4.46
CA SER A 265 -4.88 5.49 4.86
C SER A 265 -4.11 6.66 5.44
N ALA A 266 -3.46 6.49 6.59
CA ALA A 266 -2.80 7.57 7.30
C ALA A 266 -1.57 7.09 8.08
N PRO A 267 -0.52 7.93 8.24
CA PRO A 267 0.62 7.64 9.11
C PRO A 267 0.16 7.31 10.53
N SER A 268 0.32 6.05 10.93
CA SER A 268 -0.15 5.48 12.20
C SER A 268 0.28 4.02 12.34
N GLY A 269 0.05 3.40 13.49
CA GLY A 269 0.34 1.99 13.75
C GLY A 269 1.52 1.82 14.69
N VAL A 270 2.46 0.95 14.33
CA VAL A 270 3.57 0.51 15.18
C VAL A 270 4.90 0.67 14.45
N ILE A 271 5.89 1.24 15.12
CA ILE A 271 7.31 1.24 14.70
C ILE A 271 8.18 0.65 15.82
N THR A 272 9.34 0.14 15.45
CA THR A 272 10.40 -0.29 16.37
C THR A 272 11.01 0.90 17.11
N SER A 273 11.83 0.63 18.13
CA SER A 273 12.56 1.67 18.87
C SER A 273 13.48 2.52 17.97
N THR A 274 14.02 1.95 16.89
CA THR A 274 14.88 2.64 15.92
C THR A 274 14.10 3.40 14.84
N GLY A 275 12.77 3.32 14.83
CA GLY A 275 11.91 4.01 13.86
C GLY A 275 11.56 3.20 12.61
N ALA A 276 11.97 1.93 12.52
CA ALA A 276 11.56 1.05 11.42
C ALA A 276 10.10 0.60 11.56
N ASP A 277 9.36 0.51 10.44
CA ASP A 277 7.98 0.04 10.37
C ASP A 277 7.83 -1.41 10.89
N VAL A 278 6.74 -1.67 11.63
CA VAL A 278 6.31 -3.03 11.99
C VAL A 278 5.08 -3.35 11.15
N PRO A 279 5.26 -3.91 9.94
CA PRO A 279 4.17 -4.07 8.97
C PRO A 279 3.05 -4.98 9.48
N GLU A 280 3.38 -5.97 10.30
CA GLU A 280 2.41 -6.88 10.92
C GLU A 280 1.44 -6.12 11.83
N GLY A 281 1.83 -4.97 12.38
CA GLY A 281 1.00 -4.12 13.24
C GLY A 281 -0.05 -3.30 12.49
N ALA A 282 -0.01 -3.25 11.16
CA ALA A 282 -0.92 -2.42 10.37
C ALA A 282 -2.30 -3.06 10.18
N LEU A 283 -3.37 -2.27 10.31
CA LEU A 283 -4.70 -2.66 9.84
C LEU A 283 -4.72 -2.66 8.31
N TRP A 284 -5.19 -3.76 7.73
CA TRP A 284 -5.53 -3.90 6.33
C TRP A 284 -7.03 -4.02 6.17
N ARG A 285 -7.57 -3.34 5.16
CA ARG A 285 -8.97 -3.41 4.77
C ARG A 285 -9.07 -3.68 3.29
N ASN A 286 -9.70 -4.79 2.94
CA ASN A 286 -9.69 -5.31 1.58
C ASN A 286 -8.23 -5.42 1.10
N MET A 287 -7.89 -4.72 0.02
CA MET A 287 -6.55 -4.73 -0.56
C MET A 287 -5.66 -3.58 -0.08
N ARG A 288 -6.14 -2.75 0.87
CA ARG A 288 -5.52 -1.48 1.24
C ARG A 288 -4.99 -1.51 2.67
N ARG A 289 -3.72 -1.13 2.83
CA ARG A 289 -3.11 -0.84 4.14
C ARG A 289 -3.66 0.49 4.68
N ILE A 290 -4.27 0.46 5.86
CA ILE A 290 -4.90 1.61 6.52
C ILE A 290 -3.89 2.37 7.37
N ASN A 291 -3.10 1.66 8.18
CA ASN A 291 -2.01 2.25 8.95
C ASN A 291 -0.73 2.29 8.10
N MET A 292 -0.31 3.49 7.68
CA MET A 292 0.91 3.69 6.89
C MET A 292 2.11 3.97 7.80
N PRO A 293 3.34 3.64 7.37
CA PRO A 293 4.56 3.97 8.12
C PRO A 293 4.61 5.45 8.51
N PHE A 294 5.23 5.75 9.65
CA PHE A 294 5.36 7.10 10.20
C PHE A 294 6.75 7.30 10.82
N GLU A 295 7.19 8.56 10.86
CA GLU A 295 8.43 8.93 11.52
C GLU A 295 8.28 8.92 13.04
N ARG A 296 9.32 8.49 13.75
CA ARG A 296 9.34 8.45 15.21
C ARG A 296 9.06 9.84 15.79
N PRO A 297 7.98 10.03 16.58
CA PRO A 297 7.68 11.32 17.18
C PRO A 297 8.76 11.73 18.19
N PRO A 298 9.09 13.03 18.31
CA PRO A 298 10.13 13.51 19.23
C PRO A 298 9.72 13.38 20.71
N LYS A 299 8.41 13.33 20.99
CA LYS A 299 7.86 13.13 22.33
C LYS A 299 6.91 11.94 22.31
N VAL A 300 7.12 11.03 23.26
CA VAL A 300 6.32 9.82 23.47
C VAL A 300 6.02 9.68 24.97
N GLU A 301 4.82 9.21 25.30
CA GLU A 301 4.51 8.73 26.65
C GLU A 301 5.10 7.33 26.85
N ARG A 302 5.41 6.95 28.08
CA ARG A 302 5.89 5.59 28.38
C ARG A 302 4.76 4.71 28.91
N LEU A 303 4.75 3.47 28.46
CA LEU A 303 3.88 2.40 28.94
C LEU A 303 4.75 1.21 29.34
N GLU A 304 4.84 0.99 30.65
CA GLU A 304 5.58 -0.15 31.21
C GLU A 304 4.81 -1.46 31.01
N GLY A 305 5.53 -2.57 31.13
CA GLY A 305 4.97 -3.92 31.03
C GLY A 305 4.90 -4.46 29.60
N ARG A 306 4.26 -5.63 29.48
CA ARG A 306 4.06 -6.37 28.23
C ARG A 306 2.61 -6.25 27.78
N TRP A 307 2.40 -5.66 26.61
CA TRP A 307 1.05 -5.41 26.08
C TRP A 307 0.78 -6.15 24.79
N LEU A 308 -0.46 -6.60 24.60
CA LEU A 308 -0.93 -7.15 23.32
C LEU A 308 -1.38 -6.02 22.40
N TRP A 309 -0.94 -6.02 21.16
CA TRP A 309 -1.42 -5.08 20.15
C TRP A 309 -2.81 -5.49 19.63
N GLY A 310 -3.83 -4.72 19.99
CA GLY A 310 -5.20 -4.87 19.51
C GLY A 310 -5.47 -4.19 18.16
N GLY A 311 -4.62 -3.26 17.72
CA GLY A 311 -4.81 -2.53 16.47
C GLY A 311 -5.63 -1.24 16.63
N VAL A 312 -6.61 -1.03 15.76
CA VAL A 312 -7.42 0.19 15.75
C VAL A 312 -8.71 -0.01 16.54
N MET A 313 -8.96 0.86 17.52
CA MET A 313 -10.22 0.91 18.24
C MET A 313 -11.24 1.72 17.45
N TRP A 314 -12.28 1.06 16.94
CA TRP A 314 -13.35 1.72 16.19
C TRP A 314 -14.50 2.12 17.10
N ARG A 315 -15.02 3.35 16.92
CA ARG A 315 -16.25 3.81 17.57
C ARG A 315 -17.53 3.33 16.89
N ASN A 316 -17.46 3.06 15.58
CA ASN A 316 -18.61 2.58 14.83
C ASN A 316 -18.80 1.08 15.06
N PHE A 317 -20.00 0.66 15.49
CA PHE A 317 -20.32 -0.73 15.77
C PHE A 317 -19.86 -1.72 14.68
N ALA A 318 -20.21 -1.47 13.42
CA ALA A 318 -19.90 -2.39 12.33
C ALA A 318 -18.37 -2.57 12.14
N HIS A 319 -17.64 -1.45 12.11
CA HIS A 319 -16.17 -1.49 11.98
C HIS A 319 -15.49 -2.02 13.24
N PHE A 320 -16.05 -1.78 14.41
CA PHE A 320 -15.57 -2.38 15.64
C PHE A 320 -15.64 -3.90 15.56
N VAL A 321 -16.82 -4.47 15.37
CA VAL A 321 -17.03 -5.93 15.36
C VAL A 321 -16.11 -6.64 14.37
N VAL A 322 -15.86 -6.04 13.20
CA VAL A 322 -15.07 -6.69 12.13
C VAL A 322 -13.59 -6.36 12.09
N GLU A 323 -13.12 -5.26 12.68
CA GLU A 323 -11.70 -4.85 12.58
C GLU A 323 -10.98 -4.69 13.92
N SER A 324 -11.68 -4.36 15.02
CA SER A 324 -11.03 -4.20 16.33
C SER A 324 -10.66 -5.54 16.99
N PRO A 325 -11.50 -6.60 16.95
CA PRO A 325 -11.15 -7.90 17.52
C PRO A 325 -10.08 -8.68 16.76
N GLY A 326 -9.74 -8.31 15.52
CA GLY A 326 -9.03 -9.18 14.58
C GLY A 326 -7.63 -9.67 14.98
N ARG A 327 -7.11 -9.20 16.12
CA ARG A 327 -5.79 -9.57 16.68
C ARG A 327 -5.88 -10.19 18.07
N LEU A 328 -7.08 -10.23 18.66
CA LEU A 328 -7.28 -10.66 20.05
C LEU A 328 -6.96 -12.14 20.27
N TRP A 329 -6.93 -12.95 19.20
CA TRP A 329 -6.49 -14.35 19.24
C TRP A 329 -5.11 -14.54 19.89
N GLY A 330 -4.26 -13.51 19.85
CA GLY A 330 -2.97 -13.52 20.52
C GLY A 330 -3.07 -13.64 22.04
N TYR A 331 -4.15 -13.18 22.67
CA TYR A 331 -4.28 -13.10 24.13
C TYR A 331 -4.07 -14.44 24.83
N ASP A 332 -4.67 -15.52 24.30
CA ASP A 332 -4.56 -16.87 24.88
C ASP A 332 -3.24 -17.56 24.56
N THR A 333 -2.46 -17.01 23.63
CA THR A 333 -1.32 -17.70 23.02
C THR A 333 0.03 -17.05 23.32
N VAL A 334 0.06 -15.85 23.94
CA VAL A 334 1.30 -15.23 24.40
C VAL A 334 1.88 -16.02 25.59
N PRO A 335 3.11 -16.57 25.49
CA PRO A 335 3.75 -17.24 26.61
C PRO A 335 3.99 -16.28 27.78
N GLY A 336 3.57 -16.69 28.97
CA GLY A 336 3.68 -15.87 30.19
C GLY A 336 2.66 -14.73 30.29
N GLY A 337 1.70 -14.64 29.36
CA GLY A 337 0.62 -13.66 29.40
C GLY A 337 1.04 -12.23 29.02
N VAL A 338 0.09 -11.31 29.19
CA VAL A 338 0.23 -9.87 28.95
C VAL A 338 -0.43 -9.09 30.08
N ASP A 339 0.07 -7.89 30.37
CA ASP A 339 -0.48 -6.98 31.37
C ASP A 339 -1.77 -6.29 30.89
N GLY A 340 -1.98 -6.25 29.57
CA GLY A 340 -3.16 -5.63 28.98
C GLY A 340 -3.18 -5.64 27.45
N ILE A 341 -4.22 -5.04 26.88
CA ILE A 341 -4.43 -4.92 25.44
C ILE A 341 -4.39 -3.44 25.04
N LEU A 342 -3.53 -3.11 24.08
CA LEU A 342 -3.29 -1.76 23.60
C LEU A 342 -3.87 -1.54 22.21
N PHE A 343 -4.67 -0.49 22.07
CA PHE A 343 -5.21 -0.02 20.80
C PHE A 343 -4.76 1.42 20.51
N VAL A 344 -4.96 1.86 19.28
CA VAL A 344 -4.89 3.27 18.89
C VAL A 344 -6.22 3.75 18.32
N PRO A 345 -6.57 5.04 18.46
CA PRO A 345 -7.78 5.58 17.88
C PRO A 345 -7.63 5.72 16.36
N ARG A 346 -8.76 5.62 15.66
CA ARG A 346 -8.81 5.87 14.22
C ARG A 346 -8.72 7.36 13.90
N ARG A 347 -9.14 8.23 14.82
CA ARG A 347 -9.15 9.69 14.65
C ARG A 347 -8.64 10.42 15.90
N PRO A 348 -8.08 11.64 15.78
CA PRO A 348 -7.45 12.34 16.90
C PRO A 348 -8.39 12.69 18.06
N ARG A 349 -9.69 12.87 17.78
CA ARG A 349 -10.72 13.31 18.74
C ARG A 349 -11.73 12.20 19.05
N GLU A 350 -11.32 10.95 18.98
CA GLU A 350 -12.17 9.84 19.43
C GLU A 350 -12.20 9.78 20.96
N ASP A 351 -13.38 9.46 21.48
CA ASP A 351 -13.71 9.35 22.89
C ASP A 351 -12.79 8.33 23.59
N PRO A 352 -12.10 8.71 24.69
CA PRO A 352 -11.21 7.81 25.41
C PRO A 352 -11.92 6.64 26.10
N ASP A 353 -13.23 6.72 26.32
CA ASP A 353 -13.89 5.77 27.22
C ASP A 353 -14.40 4.52 26.48
N LEU A 354 -14.00 3.36 27.01
CA LEU A 354 -14.46 2.01 26.60
C LEU A 354 -15.84 1.74 27.21
N THR A 355 -16.87 2.33 26.63
CA THR A 355 -18.25 2.24 27.14
C THR A 355 -19.20 1.58 26.14
N GLY A 356 -20.36 1.16 26.65
CA GLY A 356 -21.46 0.55 25.89
C GLY A 356 -21.03 -0.74 25.21
N PHE A 357 -21.41 -0.92 23.95
CA PHE A 357 -21.19 -2.17 23.21
C PHE A 357 -19.73 -2.62 23.14
N ARG A 358 -18.75 -1.71 23.28
CA ARG A 358 -17.32 -2.06 23.29
C ARG A 358 -16.96 -2.82 24.56
N ALA A 359 -17.35 -2.28 25.72
CA ALA A 359 -17.17 -2.94 27.01
C ALA A 359 -17.91 -4.27 27.05
N ASP A 360 -19.19 -4.27 26.62
CA ASP A 360 -20.01 -5.47 26.58
C ASP A 360 -19.39 -6.57 25.69
N PHE A 361 -18.77 -6.20 24.57
CA PHE A 361 -18.10 -7.14 23.68
C PHE A 361 -16.87 -7.79 24.35
N PHE A 362 -16.02 -7.00 25.01
CA PHE A 362 -14.88 -7.55 25.74
C PHE A 362 -15.32 -8.41 26.94
N ALA A 363 -16.35 -8.00 27.66
CA ALA A 363 -16.96 -8.82 28.71
C ALA A 363 -17.49 -10.14 28.14
N ALA A 364 -18.17 -10.12 26.99
CA ALA A 364 -18.65 -11.33 26.32
C ALA A 364 -17.51 -12.25 25.84
N MET A 365 -16.29 -11.73 25.64
CA MET A 365 -15.08 -12.52 25.34
C MET A 365 -14.39 -13.08 26.60
N GLY A 366 -14.91 -12.77 27.80
CA GLY A 366 -14.22 -13.06 29.06
C GLY A 366 -12.95 -12.21 29.25
N LEU A 367 -12.95 -10.99 28.70
CA LEU A 367 -11.85 -10.02 28.77
C LEU A 367 -12.26 -8.73 29.51
N GLY A 368 -13.36 -8.76 30.27
CA GLY A 368 -13.90 -7.59 30.97
C GLY A 368 -12.97 -7.03 32.05
N ASP A 369 -12.22 -7.90 32.73
CA ASP A 369 -11.26 -7.53 33.78
C ASP A 369 -9.84 -7.28 33.25
N VAL A 370 -9.61 -7.48 31.95
CA VAL A 370 -8.31 -7.25 31.32
C VAL A 370 -8.11 -5.74 31.14
N PRO A 371 -6.95 -5.17 31.52
CA PRO A 371 -6.67 -3.77 31.23
C PRO A 371 -6.65 -3.50 29.72
N ILE A 372 -7.60 -2.71 29.23
CA ILE A 372 -7.67 -2.28 27.83
C ILE A 372 -7.37 -0.79 27.77
N ARG A 373 -6.37 -0.41 26.97
CA ARG A 373 -5.92 0.98 26.81
C ARG A 373 -6.01 1.42 25.36
N VAL A 374 -6.45 2.66 25.14
CA VAL A 374 -6.40 3.33 23.84
C VAL A 374 -5.34 4.45 23.90
N ALA A 375 -4.27 4.34 23.11
CA ALA A 375 -3.18 5.32 23.06
C ALA A 375 -3.55 6.52 22.17
N HIS A 376 -4.08 7.58 22.78
CA HIS A 376 -4.45 8.83 22.08
C HIS A 376 -3.25 9.72 21.73
N LYS A 377 -2.11 9.51 22.40
CA LYS A 377 -0.84 10.18 22.11
C LYS A 377 0.19 9.13 21.68
N PRO A 378 1.29 9.53 21.02
CA PRO A 378 2.39 8.62 20.77
C PRO A 378 2.87 7.98 22.07
N THR A 379 2.99 6.66 22.08
CA THR A 379 3.34 5.90 23.28
C THR A 379 4.43 4.90 22.95
N GLU A 380 5.51 4.92 23.71
CA GLU A 380 6.54 3.88 23.73
C GLU A 380 6.16 2.82 24.76
N VAL A 381 6.15 1.57 24.33
CA VAL A 381 5.77 0.41 25.13
C VAL A 381 7.01 -0.43 25.41
N ALA A 382 7.22 -0.81 26.68
CA ALA A 382 8.41 -1.58 27.08
C ALA A 382 8.54 -2.88 26.27
N GLU A 383 7.45 -3.65 26.16
CA GLU A 383 7.34 -4.79 25.26
C GLU A 383 5.93 -4.86 24.63
N LEU A 384 5.86 -4.84 23.30
CA LEU A 384 4.60 -4.99 22.56
C LEU A 384 4.61 -6.32 21.80
N VAL A 385 3.64 -7.19 22.08
CA VAL A 385 3.38 -8.39 21.30
C VAL A 385 2.40 -8.03 20.18
N VAL A 386 2.78 -8.29 18.94
CA VAL A 386 2.02 -7.92 17.73
C VAL A 386 1.55 -9.19 17.02
N PRO A 387 0.33 -9.69 17.32
CA PRO A 387 -0.29 -10.77 16.56
C PRO A 387 -0.67 -10.27 15.17
N GLY A 388 -0.57 -11.13 14.16
CA GLY A 388 -1.11 -10.87 12.84
C GLY A 388 -2.60 -10.54 12.81
N GLN A 389 -3.04 -9.91 11.72
CA GLN A 389 -4.46 -9.67 11.48
C GLN A 389 -5.11 -11.00 11.07
N GLY A 390 -5.76 -11.65 12.03
CA GLY A 390 -6.47 -12.92 11.85
C GLY A 390 -7.90 -12.78 11.33
N PHE A 391 -8.47 -11.57 11.38
CA PHE A 391 -9.82 -11.28 10.88
C PHE A 391 -9.95 -9.81 10.46
N GLY A 392 -10.91 -9.52 9.58
CA GLY A 392 -11.07 -8.20 8.99
C GLY A 392 -12.07 -8.18 7.85
N LEU A 393 -11.92 -7.19 6.96
CA LEU A 393 -12.69 -7.07 5.73
C LEU A 393 -11.83 -7.44 4.51
N GLY A 394 -12.40 -8.18 3.56
CA GLY A 394 -11.74 -8.61 2.32
C GLY A 394 -11.59 -10.13 2.28
N ALA A 395 -10.47 -10.63 1.74
CA ALA A 395 -10.18 -12.06 1.77
C ALA A 395 -10.08 -12.62 3.20
N ILE A 396 -9.57 -11.80 4.14
CA ILE A 396 -9.42 -12.16 5.56
C ILE A 396 -10.75 -12.24 6.33
N THR A 397 -11.90 -11.94 5.70
CA THR A 397 -13.24 -12.16 6.28
C THR A 397 -13.53 -13.63 6.56
N ASP A 398 -12.81 -14.55 5.92
CA ASP A 398 -12.87 -15.97 6.25
C ASP A 398 -12.40 -16.25 7.71
N GLY A 399 -11.57 -15.35 8.25
CA GLY A 399 -10.85 -15.56 9.49
C GLY A 399 -9.72 -16.57 9.32
N THR A 400 -8.66 -16.45 10.10
CA THR A 400 -7.70 -17.54 10.28
C THR A 400 -8.31 -18.62 11.16
N GLN A 401 -7.83 -19.86 11.03
CA GLN A 401 -8.31 -20.96 11.88
C GLN A 401 -8.12 -20.63 13.37
N ILE A 402 -6.95 -20.11 13.75
CA ILE A 402 -6.64 -19.69 15.12
C ILE A 402 -7.59 -18.59 15.64
N PHE A 403 -8.00 -17.65 14.77
CA PHE A 403 -8.97 -16.63 15.16
C PHE A 403 -10.39 -17.21 15.33
N ARG A 404 -10.84 -18.09 14.42
CA ARG A 404 -12.14 -18.77 14.55
C ARG A 404 -12.21 -19.59 15.83
N ASP A 405 -11.19 -20.39 16.11
CA ASP A 405 -11.10 -21.21 17.32
C ASP A 405 -11.14 -20.36 18.59
N PHE A 406 -10.44 -19.23 18.58
CA PHE A 406 -10.46 -18.25 19.66
C PHE A 406 -11.86 -17.66 19.88
N MET A 407 -12.53 -17.23 18.81
CA MET A 407 -13.89 -16.67 18.89
C MET A 407 -14.90 -17.73 19.38
N HIS A 408 -14.87 -18.96 18.85
CA HIS A 408 -15.78 -20.03 19.27
C HIS A 408 -15.59 -20.45 20.72
N ARG A 409 -14.35 -20.40 21.21
CA ARG A 409 -14.05 -20.74 22.61
C ARG A 409 -14.52 -19.66 23.58
N ARG A 410 -14.38 -18.39 23.23
CA ARG A 410 -14.56 -17.27 24.17
C ARG A 410 -15.87 -16.53 24.01
N PHE A 411 -16.27 -16.21 22.78
CA PHE A 411 -17.35 -15.25 22.55
C PHE A 411 -18.71 -15.79 23.01
N GLY A 412 -19.20 -15.21 24.10
CA GLY A 412 -20.44 -15.61 24.74
C GLY A 412 -20.35 -16.95 25.46
N ALA A 413 -19.17 -17.49 25.78
CA ALA A 413 -19.04 -18.82 26.41
C ALA A 413 -19.87 -18.95 27.69
N GLY A 414 -19.92 -17.91 28.53
CA GLY A 414 -20.71 -17.84 29.76
C GLY A 414 -22.17 -17.38 29.58
N ILE A 415 -22.66 -17.23 28.34
CA ILE A 415 -23.99 -16.69 28.05
C ILE A 415 -24.89 -17.82 27.56
N ALA A 416 -25.90 -18.14 28.37
CA ALA A 416 -26.92 -19.13 28.05
C ALA A 416 -27.87 -18.63 26.94
N PRO A 417 -28.37 -19.53 26.07
CA PRO A 417 -29.41 -19.18 25.12
C PRO A 417 -30.70 -18.79 25.85
N GLU A 418 -31.32 -17.70 25.42
CA GLU A 418 -32.61 -17.23 25.93
C GLU A 418 -33.35 -16.54 24.78
N GLY A 419 -34.61 -16.92 24.52
CA GLY A 419 -35.41 -16.37 23.42
C GLY A 419 -36.20 -17.43 22.66
N GLY A 420 -36.88 -17.02 21.59
CA GLY A 420 -37.60 -17.93 20.69
C GLY A 420 -36.69 -18.67 19.70
N GLU A 421 -37.17 -19.81 19.19
CA GLU A 421 -36.47 -20.58 18.15
C GLU A 421 -36.52 -19.92 16.75
N LYS A 422 -37.47 -19.02 16.52
CA LYS A 422 -37.58 -18.24 15.29
C LYS A 422 -37.35 -16.76 15.60
N LEU A 423 -36.34 -16.16 14.98
CA LEU A 423 -35.92 -14.78 15.26
C LEU A 423 -35.88 -13.95 13.97
N TYR A 424 -36.59 -12.82 13.95
CA TYR A 424 -36.48 -11.82 12.90
C TYR A 424 -35.63 -10.64 13.39
N ILE A 425 -34.43 -10.48 12.85
CA ILE A 425 -33.53 -9.37 13.19
C ILE A 425 -33.88 -8.17 12.32
N SER A 426 -34.60 -7.22 12.91
CA SER A 426 -35.08 -6.01 12.25
C SER A 426 -34.08 -4.86 12.39
N ARG A 427 -34.10 -3.96 11.41
CA ARG A 427 -33.36 -2.70 11.38
C ARG A 427 -34.27 -1.47 11.39
N ALA A 428 -35.58 -1.65 11.53
CA ALA A 428 -36.59 -0.61 11.35
C ALA A 428 -36.37 0.63 12.25
N LEU A 429 -35.78 0.47 13.44
CA LEU A 429 -35.60 1.55 14.42
C LEU A 429 -34.27 2.32 14.27
N LEU A 430 -33.38 1.92 13.35
CA LEU A 430 -32.11 2.63 13.11
C LEU A 430 -32.26 3.98 12.38
N GLY A 431 -33.48 4.28 11.92
CA GLY A 431 -33.84 5.51 11.23
C GLY A 431 -33.30 5.63 9.79
N PRO A 432 -33.73 6.65 9.04
CA PRO A 432 -33.46 6.77 7.60
C PRO A 432 -31.98 7.01 7.27
N SER A 433 -31.19 7.54 8.21
CA SER A 433 -29.76 7.85 8.01
C SER A 433 -28.83 6.63 8.04
N ARG A 434 -29.38 5.42 8.16
CA ARG A 434 -28.63 4.16 8.24
C ARG A 434 -28.94 3.18 7.10
N GLY A 435 -29.80 3.60 6.16
CA GLY A 435 -30.34 2.77 5.09
C GLY A 435 -31.25 1.64 5.62
N SER A 436 -32.36 1.43 4.94
CA SER A 436 -33.46 0.57 5.42
C SER A 436 -34.06 -0.26 4.30
N LEU A 437 -34.89 -1.23 4.68
CA LEU A 437 -35.84 -1.87 3.80
C LEU A 437 -37.14 -1.05 3.85
N LEU A 438 -37.67 -0.65 2.69
CA LEU A 438 -38.92 0.10 2.62
C LEU A 438 -40.06 -0.75 3.18
N GLY A 439 -40.83 -0.19 4.10
CA GLY A 439 -41.95 -0.91 4.72
C GLY A 439 -41.51 -2.06 5.63
N GLU A 440 -40.31 -2.03 6.22
CA GLU A 440 -39.84 -3.10 7.12
C GLU A 440 -40.81 -3.38 8.28
N GLU A 441 -41.55 -2.38 8.78
CA GLU A 441 -42.60 -2.59 9.79
C GLU A 441 -43.72 -3.54 9.32
N ARG A 442 -44.03 -3.54 8.01
CA ARG A 442 -44.95 -4.51 7.40
C ARG A 442 -44.31 -5.90 7.40
N VAL A 443 -43.03 -6.01 7.04
CA VAL A 443 -42.27 -7.28 7.12
C VAL A 443 -42.26 -7.80 8.55
N GLU A 444 -42.04 -6.95 9.56
CA GLU A 444 -42.11 -7.37 10.97
C GLU A 444 -43.47 -7.98 11.34
N LYS A 445 -44.58 -7.38 10.91
CA LYS A 445 -45.93 -7.92 11.16
C LYS A 445 -46.11 -9.28 10.48
N LEU A 446 -45.65 -9.42 9.24
CA LEU A 446 -45.70 -10.68 8.49
C LEU A 446 -44.84 -11.76 9.15
N MET A 447 -43.64 -11.42 9.61
CA MET A 447 -42.76 -12.34 10.33
C MET A 447 -43.34 -12.77 11.69
N ARG A 448 -43.99 -11.86 12.44
CA ARG A 448 -44.71 -12.22 13.68
C ARG A 448 -45.83 -13.24 13.41
N ALA A 449 -46.58 -13.07 12.30
CA ALA A 449 -47.63 -14.01 11.92
C ALA A 449 -47.08 -15.42 11.61
N GLU A 450 -45.83 -15.51 11.16
CA GLU A 450 -45.09 -16.78 10.94
C GLU A 450 -44.43 -17.35 12.22
N GLY A 451 -44.67 -16.70 13.37
CA GLY A 451 -44.18 -17.10 14.68
C GLY A 451 -42.75 -16.64 14.99
N PHE A 452 -42.22 -15.65 14.29
CA PHE A 452 -40.90 -15.08 14.59
C PHE A 452 -40.99 -14.03 15.71
N GLU A 453 -40.07 -14.12 16.66
CA GLU A 453 -39.76 -13.02 17.58
C GLU A 453 -39.09 -11.90 16.79
N VAL A 454 -39.70 -10.71 16.75
CA VAL A 454 -39.09 -9.54 16.13
C VAL A 454 -38.14 -8.88 17.12
N PHE A 455 -36.87 -8.81 16.75
CA PHE A 455 -35.79 -8.35 17.60
C PHE A 455 -35.05 -7.17 16.97
N HIS A 456 -34.87 -6.10 17.75
CA HIS A 456 -34.14 -4.88 17.37
C HIS A 456 -32.83 -4.77 18.16
N PRO A 457 -31.69 -5.19 17.58
CA PRO A 457 -30.42 -5.30 18.31
C PRO A 457 -29.94 -3.99 18.95
N GLU A 458 -30.23 -2.84 18.34
CA GLU A 458 -29.85 -1.52 18.81
C GLU A 458 -30.45 -1.12 20.16
N ARG A 459 -31.49 -1.83 20.62
CA ARG A 459 -32.12 -1.62 21.93
C ARG A 459 -31.58 -2.55 23.03
N HIS A 460 -30.60 -3.39 22.70
CA HIS A 460 -30.13 -4.47 23.57
C HIS A 460 -28.61 -4.48 23.70
N THR A 461 -28.14 -4.86 24.88
CA THR A 461 -26.72 -5.08 25.17
C THR A 461 -26.17 -6.26 24.37
N ILE A 462 -24.84 -6.35 24.22
CA ILE A 462 -24.23 -7.46 23.49
C ILE A 462 -24.57 -8.83 24.12
N PRO A 463 -24.56 -9.01 25.45
CA PRO A 463 -24.99 -10.26 26.06
C PRO A 463 -26.42 -10.69 25.70
N GLN A 464 -27.37 -9.74 25.72
CA GLN A 464 -28.76 -10.02 25.33
C GLN A 464 -28.88 -10.42 23.87
N GLN A 465 -28.14 -9.76 22.97
CA GLN A 465 -28.09 -10.14 21.56
C GLN A 465 -27.54 -11.56 21.38
N ILE A 466 -26.44 -11.91 22.06
CA ILE A 466 -25.85 -13.25 22.02
C ILE A 466 -26.85 -14.31 22.51
N ALA A 467 -27.53 -14.06 23.64
CA ALA A 467 -28.51 -14.99 24.20
C ALA A 467 -29.64 -15.31 23.21
N ARG A 468 -30.18 -14.28 22.54
CA ARG A 468 -31.23 -14.42 21.50
C ARG A 468 -30.71 -15.16 20.27
N TYR A 469 -29.51 -14.81 19.81
CA TYR A 469 -28.89 -15.45 18.64
C TYR A 469 -28.60 -16.93 18.86
N LYS A 470 -28.18 -17.32 20.08
CA LYS A 470 -27.94 -18.72 20.45
C LYS A 470 -29.23 -19.54 20.61
N ALA A 471 -30.33 -18.90 21.03
CA ALA A 471 -31.63 -19.57 21.17
C ALA A 471 -32.26 -19.90 19.81
N ALA A 472 -32.02 -19.08 18.79
CA ALA A 472 -32.65 -19.22 17.49
C ALA A 472 -32.18 -20.46 16.70
N ARG A 473 -33.12 -21.18 16.09
CA ARG A 473 -32.93 -22.22 15.07
C ARG A 473 -33.16 -21.70 13.66
N LYS A 474 -34.03 -20.70 13.50
CA LYS A 474 -34.26 -20.00 12.23
C LYS A 474 -34.15 -18.51 12.45
N ILE A 475 -33.22 -17.87 11.74
CA ILE A 475 -33.03 -16.43 11.74
C ILE A 475 -33.39 -15.89 10.36
N VAL A 476 -34.28 -14.92 10.29
CA VAL A 476 -34.44 -14.06 9.12
C VAL A 476 -33.96 -12.67 9.52
N ALA A 477 -33.13 -12.03 8.71
CA ALA A 477 -32.52 -10.77 9.10
C ALA A 477 -32.45 -9.79 7.94
N SER A 478 -32.79 -8.54 8.19
CA SER A 478 -32.46 -7.45 7.28
C SER A 478 -30.94 -7.26 7.20
N GLU A 479 -30.39 -7.16 5.98
CA GLU A 479 -28.94 -7.03 5.74
C GLU A 479 -28.31 -5.91 6.59
N GLY A 480 -27.39 -6.28 7.47
CA GLY A 480 -26.72 -5.32 8.35
C GLY A 480 -25.69 -5.94 9.28
N SER A 481 -25.03 -5.07 10.05
CA SER A 481 -23.87 -5.43 10.88
C SER A 481 -24.17 -6.36 12.06
N ALA A 482 -25.43 -6.48 12.48
CA ALA A 482 -25.84 -7.42 13.54
C ALA A 482 -25.48 -8.87 13.17
N LEU A 483 -25.50 -9.20 11.88
CA LEU A 483 -25.14 -10.53 11.38
C LEU A 483 -23.66 -10.88 11.56
N HIS A 484 -22.76 -9.89 11.63
CA HIS A 484 -21.37 -10.18 12.01
C HIS A 484 -21.25 -10.61 13.47
N LEU A 485 -22.11 -10.08 14.36
CA LEU A 485 -22.14 -10.50 15.75
C LEU A 485 -22.72 -11.91 15.90
N TYR A 486 -23.78 -12.22 15.16
CA TYR A 486 -24.33 -13.58 15.07
C TYR A 486 -23.25 -14.57 14.60
N ALA A 487 -22.49 -14.27 13.54
CA ALA A 487 -21.50 -15.19 13.00
C ALA A 487 -20.49 -15.69 14.04
N PHE A 488 -20.15 -14.89 15.05
CA PHE A 488 -19.24 -15.29 16.13
C PHE A 488 -19.84 -16.22 17.19
N CYS A 489 -21.16 -16.26 17.35
CA CYS A 489 -21.84 -17.04 18.39
C CYS A 489 -22.87 -18.04 17.86
N GLY A 490 -23.14 -18.02 16.55
CA GLY A 490 -24.01 -18.96 15.86
C GLY A 490 -23.33 -20.31 15.65
N GLY A 491 -24.12 -21.29 15.22
CA GLY A 491 -23.62 -22.64 14.93
C GLY A 491 -24.35 -23.27 13.73
N PRO A 492 -23.89 -24.43 13.26
CA PRO A 492 -24.35 -25.05 12.02
C PRO A 492 -25.82 -25.50 12.06
N GLN A 493 -26.40 -25.61 13.26
CA GLN A 493 -27.79 -25.96 13.48
C GLN A 493 -28.78 -24.83 13.21
N THR A 494 -28.30 -23.58 13.08
CA THR A 494 -29.15 -22.40 12.90
C THR A 494 -29.19 -22.02 11.43
N GLU A 495 -30.39 -22.00 10.85
CA GLU A 495 -30.62 -21.57 9.48
C GLU A 495 -30.78 -20.06 9.43
N VAL A 496 -30.16 -19.41 8.43
CA VAL A 496 -30.20 -17.95 8.31
C VAL A 496 -30.64 -17.53 6.91
N ALA A 497 -31.62 -16.65 6.82
CA ALA A 497 -31.97 -15.92 5.60
C ALA A 497 -31.64 -14.43 5.75
N ILE A 498 -31.00 -13.86 4.74
CA ILE A 498 -30.64 -12.43 4.69
C ILE A 498 -31.53 -11.74 3.67
N LEU A 499 -32.32 -10.77 4.12
CA LEU A 499 -33.10 -9.90 3.26
C LEU A 499 -32.22 -8.74 2.78
N CYS A 500 -31.87 -8.73 1.50
CA CYS A 500 -31.08 -7.65 0.91
C CYS A 500 -31.88 -6.34 0.97
N ARG A 501 -31.23 -5.25 1.37
CA ARG A 501 -31.80 -3.90 1.33
C ARG A 501 -31.10 -2.98 0.32
N ARG A 502 -29.99 -3.45 -0.27
CA ARG A 502 -29.21 -2.71 -1.28
C ARG A 502 -28.38 -3.68 -2.11
N ARG A 503 -28.02 -3.25 -3.32
CA ARG A 503 -27.06 -3.95 -4.17
C ARG A 503 -25.64 -3.59 -3.73
N SER A 504 -25.01 -4.45 -2.92
CA SER A 504 -23.68 -4.17 -2.37
C SER A 504 -22.87 -5.45 -2.12
N GLY A 505 -21.57 -5.39 -2.42
CA GLY A 505 -20.62 -6.46 -2.06
C GLY A 505 -20.51 -6.72 -0.54
N SER A 506 -21.04 -5.82 0.31
CA SER A 506 -21.14 -6.07 1.75
C SER A 506 -21.99 -7.30 2.09
N THR A 507 -23.04 -7.60 1.33
CA THR A 507 -23.90 -8.76 1.58
C THR A 507 -23.11 -10.06 1.43
N ALA A 508 -22.30 -10.17 0.37
CA ALA A 508 -21.44 -11.33 0.15
C ALA A 508 -20.41 -11.50 1.28
N GLN A 509 -19.87 -10.40 1.82
CA GLN A 509 -18.94 -10.44 2.96
C GLN A 509 -19.61 -10.91 4.25
N ILE A 510 -20.86 -10.47 4.52
CA ILE A 510 -21.64 -10.97 5.66
C ILE A 510 -21.93 -12.46 5.50
N ALA A 511 -22.39 -12.87 4.32
CA ALA A 511 -22.70 -14.26 4.03
C ALA A 511 -21.47 -15.17 4.20
N ARG A 512 -20.32 -14.74 3.67
CA ARG A 512 -19.06 -15.44 3.83
C ARG A 512 -18.60 -15.54 5.28
N HIS A 513 -18.76 -14.47 6.06
CA HIS A 513 -18.44 -14.50 7.49
C HIS A 513 -19.29 -15.53 8.24
N ILE A 514 -20.60 -15.56 8.00
CA ILE A 514 -21.51 -16.55 8.59
C ILE A 514 -21.08 -17.97 8.19
N GLU A 515 -20.86 -18.21 6.91
CA GLU A 515 -20.48 -19.53 6.40
C GLU A 515 -19.19 -20.04 7.04
N CYS A 516 -18.13 -19.22 7.06
CA CYS A 516 -16.82 -19.62 7.58
C CYS A 516 -16.79 -19.90 9.08
N PHE A 517 -17.65 -19.22 9.87
CA PHE A 517 -17.65 -19.36 11.33
C PHE A 517 -18.69 -20.37 11.80
N THR A 518 -19.86 -20.41 11.17
CA THR A 518 -20.93 -21.33 11.59
C THR A 518 -20.89 -22.67 10.86
N GLY A 519 -20.17 -22.77 9.74
CA GLY A 519 -20.17 -23.95 8.87
C GLY A 519 -21.42 -24.10 7.99
N ARG A 520 -22.33 -23.10 7.98
CA ARG A 520 -23.55 -23.09 7.17
C ARG A 520 -23.71 -21.77 6.43
N ALA A 521 -23.83 -21.84 5.10
CA ALA A 521 -24.09 -20.66 4.30
C ALA A 521 -25.53 -20.14 4.52
N PRO A 522 -25.74 -18.81 4.64
CA PRO A 522 -27.08 -18.25 4.70
C PRO A 522 -27.74 -18.22 3.32
N VAL A 523 -29.08 -18.25 3.29
CA VAL A 523 -29.87 -18.01 2.08
C VAL A 523 -29.97 -16.51 1.86
N VAL A 524 -29.48 -16.01 0.73
CA VAL A 524 -29.57 -14.58 0.38
C VAL A 524 -30.85 -14.34 -0.44
N ILE A 525 -31.74 -13.50 0.07
CA ILE A 525 -33.00 -13.14 -0.55
C ILE A 525 -32.86 -11.73 -1.16
N ASP A 526 -32.52 -11.67 -2.45
CA ASP A 526 -32.28 -10.43 -3.19
C ASP A 526 -33.43 -10.05 -4.13
N HIS A 527 -34.62 -9.88 -3.55
CA HIS A 527 -35.83 -9.49 -4.28
C HIS A 527 -36.14 -8.01 -4.07
N LEU A 528 -35.32 -7.15 -4.67
CA LEU A 528 -35.52 -5.68 -4.65
C LEU A 528 -36.16 -5.21 -5.97
N ARG A 529 -37.38 -4.66 -5.88
CA ARG A 529 -38.08 -4.02 -7.00
C ARG A 529 -37.40 -2.71 -7.42
N ALA A 530 -36.85 -1.99 -6.46
CA ALA A 530 -36.13 -0.74 -6.68
C ALA A 530 -35.11 -0.48 -5.57
N VAL A 531 -34.13 0.36 -5.87
CA VAL A 531 -33.25 0.99 -4.88
C VAL A 531 -33.43 2.50 -5.00
N TRP A 532 -33.73 3.13 -3.86
CA TRP A 532 -34.00 4.55 -3.75
C TRP A 532 -32.79 5.23 -3.13
N GLN A 533 -32.19 6.16 -3.88
CA GLN A 533 -31.00 6.87 -3.45
C GLN A 533 -31.39 8.17 -2.75
N ASN A 534 -30.72 8.46 -1.63
CA ASN A 534 -30.92 9.70 -0.90
C ASN A 534 -30.37 10.88 -1.73
N ALA A 535 -31.20 11.90 -1.98
CA ALA A 535 -30.85 13.05 -2.80
C ALA A 535 -29.72 13.91 -2.19
N GLU A 536 -29.57 13.91 -0.86
CA GLU A 536 -28.56 14.69 -0.14
C GLU A 536 -27.22 13.94 -0.02
N SER A 537 -27.15 12.66 -0.40
CA SER A 537 -25.92 11.89 -0.31
C SER A 537 -25.84 10.75 -1.32
N PRO A 538 -24.80 10.67 -2.16
CA PRO A 538 -24.62 9.60 -3.15
C PRO A 538 -24.13 8.27 -2.54
N ARG A 539 -24.19 8.11 -1.21
CA ARG A 539 -23.64 6.94 -0.52
C ARG A 539 -24.63 5.79 -0.55
N ALA A 540 -24.31 4.72 -1.29
CA ALA A 540 -25.13 3.49 -1.38
C ALA A 540 -25.44 2.80 -0.03
N ARG A 541 -24.70 3.09 1.05
CA ARG A 541 -25.05 2.57 2.39
C ARG A 541 -26.30 3.22 3.00
N LEU A 542 -26.70 4.38 2.48
CA LEU A 542 -27.83 5.19 2.91
C LEU A 542 -29.05 5.02 2.01
N SER A 543 -28.97 4.16 0.98
CA SER A 543 -30.11 3.88 0.12
C SER A 543 -31.18 3.08 0.86
N VAL A 544 -32.39 3.16 0.33
CA VAL A 544 -33.56 2.41 0.77
C VAL A 544 -33.91 1.38 -0.30
N GLY A 545 -33.91 0.10 0.06
CA GLY A 545 -34.33 -0.97 -0.84
C GLY A 545 -35.83 -1.16 -0.78
N GLU A 546 -36.50 -1.17 -1.92
CA GLU A 546 -37.91 -1.53 -2.01
C GLU A 546 -38.06 -3.03 -2.30
N PRO A 547 -38.58 -3.83 -1.36
CA PRO A 547 -38.74 -5.25 -1.56
C PRO A 547 -39.91 -5.58 -2.49
N ASP A 548 -39.72 -6.60 -3.33
CA ASP A 548 -40.82 -7.36 -3.91
C ASP A 548 -41.30 -8.39 -2.86
N LEU A 549 -42.33 -8.01 -2.10
CA LEU A 549 -42.86 -8.82 -1.00
C LEU A 549 -43.40 -10.20 -1.46
N PRO A 550 -44.16 -10.32 -2.57
CA PRO A 550 -44.51 -11.64 -3.13
C PRO A 550 -43.30 -12.53 -3.47
N ALA A 551 -42.29 -12.00 -4.17
CA ALA A 551 -41.11 -12.78 -4.55
C ALA A 551 -40.25 -13.15 -3.32
N MET A 552 -40.15 -12.24 -2.35
CA MET A 552 -39.52 -12.47 -1.05
C MET A 552 -40.22 -13.61 -0.30
N GLN A 553 -41.56 -13.58 -0.21
CA GLN A 553 -42.35 -14.64 0.42
C GLN A 553 -42.08 -15.99 -0.25
N ALA A 554 -42.15 -16.05 -1.58
CA ALA A 554 -41.92 -17.30 -2.32
C ALA A 554 -40.55 -17.90 -2.04
N SER A 555 -39.51 -17.07 -1.93
CA SER A 555 -38.15 -17.54 -1.64
C SER A 555 -37.95 -17.95 -0.19
N LEU A 556 -38.54 -17.22 0.77
CA LEU A 556 -38.54 -17.61 2.18
C LEU A 556 -39.29 -18.93 2.40
N ARG A 557 -40.41 -19.15 1.68
CA ARG A 557 -41.17 -20.40 1.71
C ARG A 557 -40.38 -21.54 1.07
N GLY A 558 -39.83 -21.33 -0.12
CA GLY A 558 -39.01 -22.33 -0.81
C GLY A 558 -37.77 -22.75 -0.03
N ALA A 559 -37.21 -21.83 0.77
CA ALA A 559 -36.11 -22.12 1.70
C ALA A 559 -36.58 -22.61 3.09
N GLY A 560 -37.89 -22.81 3.30
CA GLY A 560 -38.45 -23.40 4.52
C GLY A 560 -38.46 -22.49 5.75
N PHE A 561 -38.28 -21.17 5.61
CA PHE A 561 -38.30 -20.24 6.76
C PHE A 561 -39.72 -19.93 7.24
N ILE A 562 -40.69 -19.90 6.32
CA ILE A 562 -42.10 -19.58 6.57
C ILE A 562 -43.01 -20.67 6.03
N GLY A 563 -44.25 -20.71 6.52
CA GLY A 563 -45.25 -21.71 6.13
C GLY A 563 -46.04 -21.36 4.87
N GLU A 564 -47.09 -22.15 4.64
CA GLU A 564 -48.16 -21.79 3.72
C GLU A 564 -49.03 -20.69 4.31
N GLY A 565 -49.47 -19.76 3.48
CA GLY A 565 -50.24 -18.60 3.92
C GLY A 565 -50.63 -17.70 2.76
N ALA A 566 -51.46 -16.70 3.07
CA ALA A 566 -51.92 -15.71 2.10
C ALA A 566 -50.72 -14.98 1.44
N PRO A 567 -50.82 -14.63 0.14
CA PRO A 567 -49.78 -13.86 -0.54
C PRO A 567 -49.48 -12.53 0.16
N TRP A 568 -48.21 -12.20 0.35
CA TRP A 568 -47.79 -10.92 0.92
C TRP A 568 -48.11 -9.80 -0.06
N SER A 569 -48.94 -8.84 0.35
CA SER A 569 -49.34 -7.74 -0.52
C SER A 569 -48.15 -6.85 -0.89
N PRO A 570 -47.98 -6.49 -2.17
CA PRO A 570 -46.89 -5.62 -2.62
C PRO A 570 -47.00 -4.23 -1.99
N ILE A 571 -45.88 -3.51 -1.96
CA ILE A 571 -45.87 -2.08 -1.61
C ILE A 571 -46.37 -1.30 -2.84
N SER A 572 -47.44 -0.53 -2.67
CA SER A 572 -47.96 0.30 -3.75
C SER A 572 -47.04 1.51 -4.00
N GLU A 573 -47.07 2.06 -5.21
CA GLU A 573 -46.29 3.25 -5.53
C GLU A 573 -46.65 4.45 -4.65
N HIS A 574 -47.93 4.60 -4.31
CA HIS A 574 -48.40 5.62 -3.36
C HIS A 574 -47.81 5.42 -1.96
N GLU A 575 -47.74 4.18 -1.45
CA GLU A 575 -47.12 3.87 -0.16
C GLU A 575 -45.61 4.15 -0.17
N ALA A 576 -44.93 3.81 -1.27
CA ALA A 576 -43.50 4.09 -1.43
C ALA A 576 -43.21 5.59 -1.44
N GLN A 577 -43.97 6.36 -2.24
CA GLN A 577 -43.83 7.83 -2.29
C GLN A 577 -44.14 8.47 -0.94
N ALA A 578 -45.19 8.03 -0.25
CA ALA A 578 -45.55 8.56 1.08
C ALA A 578 -44.46 8.32 2.13
N ALA A 579 -43.79 7.17 2.09
CA ALA A 579 -42.73 6.82 3.04
C ALA A 579 -41.38 7.52 2.74
N LEU A 580 -41.05 7.72 1.46
CA LEU A 580 -39.77 8.28 1.03
C LEU A 580 -39.82 9.82 0.93
N GLY A 581 -40.93 10.36 0.44
CA GLY A 581 -41.08 11.76 0.05
C GLY A 581 -40.09 12.19 -1.04
N ASP A 582 -39.95 13.49 -1.26
CA ASP A 582 -39.11 14.06 -2.34
C ASP A 582 -37.59 13.97 -2.06
N ARG A 583 -37.21 13.39 -0.92
CA ARG A 583 -35.80 13.24 -0.49
C ARG A 583 -35.08 12.06 -1.16
N TYR A 584 -35.82 11.18 -1.82
CA TYR A 584 -35.25 10.02 -2.49
C TYR A 584 -35.69 9.97 -3.95
N TYR A 585 -34.77 9.58 -4.81
CA TYR A 585 -35.05 9.32 -6.22
C TYR A 585 -34.73 7.87 -6.54
N ARG A 586 -35.47 7.30 -7.50
CA ARG A 586 -35.23 5.94 -7.96
C ARG A 586 -33.93 5.89 -8.77
N GLU A 587 -33.01 5.02 -8.38
CA GLU A 587 -31.81 4.78 -9.18
C GLU A 587 -32.21 4.15 -10.52
N ALA A 588 -31.79 4.73 -11.64
CA ALA A 588 -32.00 4.13 -12.95
C ALA A 588 -31.20 2.83 -12.99
N VAL A 589 -31.84 1.71 -13.32
CA VAL A 589 -31.15 0.43 -13.51
C VAL A 589 -30.17 0.62 -14.67
N ALA A 590 -28.87 0.63 -14.38
CA ALA A 590 -27.87 0.48 -15.43
C ALA A 590 -28.09 -0.91 -16.05
N VAL A 591 -28.54 -0.92 -17.31
CA VAL A 591 -28.71 -2.12 -18.13
C VAL A 591 -27.37 -2.78 -18.37
#